data_AF-A0A5T9SKN3-F1
#
_entry.id   AF-A0A5T9SKN3-F1
#
_cell.length_a   1.000
_cell.length_b   1.000
_cell.length_c   1.000
_cell.angle_alpha   90.00
_cell.angle_beta   90.00
_cell.angle_gamma   90.00
#
_symmetry.space_group_name_H-M   'P 1'
#
loop_
_entity.id
_entity.type
_entity.pdbx_description
1 polymer ?
#
loop_
_entity_poly.entity_id
_entity_poly.type
_entity_poly.pdbx_seq_one_letter_code
_entity_poly.pdbx_strand_id
1 'polypeptide(L)'
;MRKLSDVYKVLALTTLKSAGFITDDKIGIESWGKPEVLAHINEGLTRLHSRFVLRTNNCIVEMKEGRTDYPLLARYSYERFDPTKAPYPYIMDSPQEPFQEDVIKILNVYDSKGIRRKLNDDHDKNGLFTPRPDVLQCMWPRHFEALNVLYQAKHPELTGDEEQEVDLPETLYSALENWVGYRYHTGLNTSESTAKAAEYLQLYESLCGEVVDMDLANGSLSNTNILFERRGWV
;
A
#
# COMPACT_ATOMS: atom_id res chain seq x y z
N MET A 1 -12.03 3.88 -12.18
CA MET A 1 -11.78 2.65 -11.39
C MET A 1 -12.62 1.55 -12.01
N ARG A 2 -12.08 0.34 -12.12
CA ARG A 2 -12.82 -0.81 -12.69
C ARG A 2 -13.51 -1.56 -11.55
N LYS A 3 -14.67 -2.15 -11.83
CA LYS A 3 -15.34 -3.06 -10.89
C LYS A 3 -14.61 -4.40 -10.86
N LEU A 4 -14.69 -5.10 -9.74
CA LEU A 4 -14.13 -6.43 -9.61
C LEU A 4 -14.69 -7.40 -10.68
N SER A 5 -15.97 -7.26 -11.04
CA SER A 5 -16.59 -8.01 -12.15
C SER A 5 -15.81 -7.87 -13.46
N ASP A 6 -15.31 -6.67 -13.76
CA ASP A 6 -14.62 -6.40 -15.03
C ASP A 6 -13.18 -6.91 -14.99
N VAL A 7 -12.55 -6.87 -13.82
CA VAL A 7 -11.24 -7.50 -13.60
C VAL A 7 -11.32 -9.00 -13.82
N TYR A 8 -12.35 -9.67 -13.28
CA TYR A 8 -12.55 -11.11 -13.51
C TYR A 8 -12.78 -11.46 -14.99
N LYS A 9 -13.58 -10.66 -15.71
CA LYS A 9 -13.79 -10.87 -17.16
C LYS A 9 -12.49 -10.77 -17.94
N VAL A 10 -11.68 -9.74 -17.67
CA VAL A 10 -10.40 -9.57 -18.37
C VAL A 10 -9.45 -10.73 -18.06
N LEU A 11 -9.32 -11.12 -16.79
CA LEU A 11 -8.50 -12.26 -16.39
C LEU A 11 -8.93 -13.57 -17.07
N ALA A 12 -10.24 -13.83 -17.16
CA ALA A 12 -10.78 -15.00 -17.85
C ALA A 12 -10.42 -15.03 -19.34
N LEU A 13 -10.40 -13.87 -19.99
CA LEU A 13 -10.09 -13.73 -21.41
C LEU A 13 -8.59 -13.75 -21.72
N THR A 14 -7.74 -13.31 -20.79
CA THR A 14 -6.30 -13.14 -20.97
C THR A 14 -5.50 -14.23 -20.25
N THR A 15 -5.14 -14.00 -18.99
CA THR A 15 -4.11 -14.75 -18.27
C THR A 15 -4.60 -16.09 -17.71
N LEU A 16 -5.92 -16.24 -17.47
CA LEU A 16 -6.52 -17.45 -16.93
C LEU A 16 -7.28 -18.28 -17.96
N LYS A 17 -7.17 -17.97 -19.26
CA LYS A 17 -7.94 -18.61 -20.34
C LYS A 17 -7.82 -20.14 -20.39
N SER A 18 -6.73 -20.71 -19.89
CA SER A 18 -6.50 -22.16 -19.83
C SER A 18 -6.90 -22.81 -18.50
N ALA A 19 -7.45 -22.04 -17.56
CA ALA A 19 -7.81 -22.55 -16.23
C ALA A 19 -9.10 -23.39 -16.28
N GLY A 20 -9.14 -24.45 -15.47
CA GLY A 20 -10.29 -25.37 -15.40
C GLY A 20 -11.53 -24.81 -14.71
N PHE A 21 -11.45 -23.60 -14.14
CA PHE A 21 -12.55 -22.88 -13.49
C PHE A 21 -13.07 -21.69 -14.31
N ILE A 22 -12.74 -21.63 -15.61
CA ILE A 22 -13.34 -20.65 -16.50
C ILE A 22 -14.70 -21.19 -16.95
N THR A 23 -15.70 -20.30 -16.97
CA THR A 23 -17.05 -20.64 -17.43
C THR A 23 -17.04 -21.08 -18.89
N ASP A 24 -18.02 -21.90 -19.31
CA ASP A 24 -18.08 -22.43 -20.69
C ASP A 24 -18.13 -21.33 -21.77
N ASP A 25 -18.72 -20.18 -21.45
CA ASP A 25 -18.77 -19.00 -22.31
C ASP A 25 -17.44 -18.23 -22.41
N LYS A 26 -16.44 -18.59 -21.58
CA LYS A 26 -15.11 -17.98 -21.47
C LYS A 26 -15.12 -16.50 -21.07
N ILE A 27 -16.21 -16.03 -20.48
CA ILE A 27 -16.38 -14.62 -20.10
C ILE A 27 -16.22 -14.44 -18.59
N GLY A 28 -16.32 -15.51 -17.80
CA GLY A 28 -16.30 -15.45 -16.34
C GLY A 28 -15.44 -16.52 -15.67
N ILE A 29 -15.42 -16.44 -14.34
CA ILE A 29 -14.76 -17.38 -13.45
C ILE A 29 -15.85 -18.06 -12.63
N GLU A 30 -15.79 -19.38 -12.56
CA GLU A 30 -16.71 -20.20 -11.76
C GLU A 30 -16.63 -19.83 -10.28
N SER A 31 -17.78 -19.88 -9.58
CA SER A 31 -17.89 -19.44 -8.18
C SER A 31 -16.90 -20.12 -7.23
N TRP A 32 -16.50 -21.36 -7.53
CA TRP A 32 -15.54 -22.11 -6.71
C TRP A 32 -14.07 -21.68 -6.93
N GLY A 33 -13.74 -21.10 -8.10
CA GLY A 33 -12.39 -20.60 -8.40
C GLY A 33 -12.18 -19.14 -7.98
N LYS A 34 -13.25 -18.37 -7.79
CA LYS A 34 -13.19 -16.95 -7.39
C LYS A 34 -12.37 -16.69 -6.12
N PRO A 35 -12.45 -17.49 -5.04
CA PRO A 35 -11.69 -17.22 -3.81
C PRO A 35 -10.17 -17.28 -4.02
N GLU A 36 -9.69 -18.23 -4.84
CA GLU A 36 -8.26 -18.37 -5.15
C GLU A 36 -7.76 -17.16 -5.95
N VAL A 37 -8.51 -16.79 -7.00
CA VAL A 37 -8.18 -15.63 -7.84
C VAL A 37 -8.25 -14.34 -7.03
N LEU A 38 -9.25 -14.18 -6.16
CA LEU A 38 -9.39 -13.02 -5.27
C LEU A 38 -8.18 -12.86 -4.35
N ALA A 39 -7.67 -13.96 -3.79
CA ALA A 39 -6.47 -13.93 -2.95
C ALA A 39 -5.25 -13.45 -3.75
N HIS A 40 -5.07 -13.91 -4.99
CA HIS A 40 -3.99 -13.45 -5.86
C HIS A 40 -4.14 -11.98 -6.26
N ILE A 41 -5.37 -11.50 -6.49
CA ILE A 41 -5.66 -10.09 -6.76
C ILE A 41 -5.28 -9.23 -5.55
N ASN A 42 -5.77 -9.55 -4.35
CA ASN A 42 -5.46 -8.80 -3.12
C ASN A 42 -3.95 -8.75 -2.87
N GLU A 43 -3.24 -9.87 -3.07
CA GLU A 43 -1.78 -9.90 -2.91
C GLU A 43 -1.05 -9.07 -3.98
N GLY A 44 -1.55 -9.07 -5.21
CA GLY A 44 -1.04 -8.24 -6.31
C GLY A 44 -1.25 -6.76 -6.07
N LEU A 45 -2.43 -6.36 -5.61
CA LEU A 45 -2.75 -4.99 -5.22
C LEU A 45 -1.85 -4.53 -4.08
N THR A 46 -1.64 -5.37 -3.06
CA THR A 46 -0.71 -5.05 -1.96
C THR A 46 0.71 -4.82 -2.48
N ARG A 47 1.19 -5.64 -3.43
CA ARG A 47 2.52 -5.43 -4.06
C ARG A 47 2.59 -4.12 -4.84
N LEU A 48 1.59 -3.82 -5.67
CA LEU A 48 1.56 -2.59 -6.46
C LEU A 48 1.47 -1.35 -5.58
N HIS A 49 0.59 -1.36 -4.57
CA HIS A 49 0.48 -0.28 -3.57
C HIS A 49 1.72 -0.16 -2.69
N SER A 50 2.55 -1.19 -2.57
CA SER A 50 3.84 -1.10 -1.87
C SER A 50 4.94 -0.51 -2.76
N ARG A 51 4.94 -0.84 -4.05
CA ARG A 51 5.93 -0.37 -5.03
C ARG A 51 5.70 1.09 -5.43
N PHE A 52 4.43 1.48 -5.57
CA PHE A 52 4.02 2.81 -6.00
C PHE A 52 3.20 3.49 -4.90
N VAL A 53 3.38 4.80 -4.71
CA VAL A 53 2.61 5.59 -3.74
C VAL A 53 1.24 5.93 -4.35
N LEU A 54 0.38 4.93 -4.49
CA LEU A 54 -0.93 5.06 -5.14
C LEU A 54 -1.99 5.67 -4.23
N ARG A 55 -1.91 5.35 -2.93
CA ARG A 55 -2.80 5.85 -1.90
C ARG A 55 -2.00 6.42 -0.75
N THR A 56 -2.40 7.60 -0.30
CA THR A 56 -1.86 8.20 0.92
C THR A 56 -2.99 8.45 1.89
N ASN A 57 -2.69 8.32 3.18
CA ASN A 57 -3.61 8.63 4.25
C ASN A 57 -2.81 9.21 5.42
N ASN A 58 -3.49 9.77 6.42
CA ASN A 58 -2.83 10.35 7.57
C ASN A 58 -3.50 9.95 8.88
N CYS A 59 -2.71 9.95 9.95
CA CYS A 59 -3.21 9.80 11.30
C CYS A 59 -2.53 10.80 12.24
N ILE A 60 -3.21 11.18 13.30
CA ILE A 60 -2.66 12.08 14.31
C ILE A 60 -2.13 11.23 15.46
N VAL A 61 -0.84 11.36 15.76
CA VAL A 61 -0.16 10.66 16.84
C VAL A 61 0.15 11.65 17.96
N GLU A 62 -0.47 11.46 19.11
CA GLU A 62 -0.22 12.24 20.32
C GLU A 62 0.98 11.68 21.09
N MET A 63 2.02 12.49 21.22
CA MET A 63 3.24 12.12 21.94
C MET A 63 2.98 11.99 23.45
N LYS A 64 3.53 10.92 24.04
CA LYS A 64 3.43 10.59 25.46
C LYS A 64 4.81 10.57 26.09
N GLU A 65 4.91 11.11 27.31
CA GLU A 65 6.17 11.13 28.05
C GLU A 65 6.56 9.70 28.45
N GLY A 66 7.87 9.39 28.42
CA GLY A 66 8.38 8.05 28.71
C GLY A 66 8.19 7.02 27.59
N ARG A 67 7.68 7.42 26.41
CA ARG A 67 7.53 6.56 25.24
C ARG A 67 8.24 7.12 24.02
N THR A 68 9.15 6.32 23.48
CA THR A 68 9.90 6.70 22.27
C THR A 68 9.33 6.08 21.00
N ASP A 69 8.73 4.89 21.07
CA ASP A 69 8.26 4.15 19.90
C ASP A 69 6.73 4.16 19.80
N TYR A 70 6.22 4.55 18.64
CA TYR A 70 4.80 4.67 18.34
C TYR A 70 4.44 3.79 17.14
N PRO A 71 4.23 2.47 17.36
CA PRO A 71 3.65 1.60 16.34
C PRO A 71 2.25 2.07 15.96
N LEU A 72 2.00 2.20 14.65
CA LEU A 72 0.72 2.61 14.09
C LEU A 72 -0.22 1.41 13.98
N LEU A 73 -0.77 0.99 15.12
CA LEU A 73 -1.70 -0.15 15.22
C LEU A 73 -3.06 0.30 15.78
N ALA A 74 -4.16 -0.28 15.30
CA ALA A 74 -5.52 0.07 15.72
C ALA A 74 -5.76 -0.03 17.23
N ARG A 75 -5.11 -0.98 17.92
CA ARG A 75 -5.21 -1.10 19.39
C ARG A 75 -4.73 0.12 20.17
N TYR A 76 -3.97 1.01 19.53
CA TYR A 76 -3.49 2.25 20.10
C TYR A 76 -4.31 3.47 19.65
N SER A 77 -5.38 3.26 18.88
CA SER A 77 -6.32 4.31 18.52
C SER A 77 -7.34 4.55 19.63
N TYR A 78 -7.87 5.76 19.72
CA TYR A 78 -8.86 6.11 20.75
C TYR A 78 -10.16 5.33 20.54
N GLU A 79 -10.59 5.12 19.30
CA GLU A 79 -11.81 4.41 18.95
C GLU A 79 -11.74 2.91 19.29
N ARG A 80 -10.59 2.27 19.08
CA ARG A 80 -10.41 0.82 19.27
C ARG A 80 -9.57 0.48 20.50
N PHE A 81 -9.40 1.44 21.42
CA PHE A 81 -8.63 1.26 22.63
C PHE A 81 -9.24 0.20 23.54
N ASP A 82 -8.41 -0.75 23.96
CA ASP A 82 -8.75 -1.76 24.94
C ASP A 82 -7.64 -1.81 25.99
N PRO A 83 -7.91 -1.44 27.26
CA PRO A 83 -6.90 -1.39 28.31
C PRO A 83 -6.30 -2.77 28.64
N THR A 84 -6.92 -3.86 28.19
CA THR A 84 -6.37 -5.22 28.33
C THR A 84 -5.32 -5.55 27.26
N LYS A 85 -5.35 -4.84 26.12
CA LYS A 85 -4.47 -5.07 24.96
C LYS A 85 -3.38 -4.02 24.80
N ALA A 86 -3.60 -2.81 25.33
CA ALA A 86 -2.66 -1.70 25.27
C ALA A 86 -2.75 -0.86 26.56
N PRO A 87 -1.64 -0.27 27.03
CA PRO A 87 -1.64 0.50 28.27
C PRO A 87 -2.37 1.85 28.15
N TYR A 88 -2.29 2.50 27.00
CA TYR A 88 -2.97 3.78 26.69
C TYR A 88 -3.03 4.01 25.18
N PRO A 89 -4.04 4.73 24.67
CA PRO A 89 -4.11 5.14 23.28
C PRO A 89 -3.25 6.38 23.02
N TYR A 90 -2.87 6.56 21.76
CA TYR A 90 -2.15 7.74 21.28
C TYR A 90 -2.42 8.07 19.81
N ILE A 91 -3.15 7.23 19.06
CA ILE A 91 -3.59 7.56 17.71
C ILE A 91 -4.96 8.21 17.83
N MET A 92 -5.02 9.51 17.60
CA MET A 92 -6.27 10.29 17.68
C MET A 92 -7.10 10.02 16.43
N ASP A 93 -8.18 9.26 16.60
CA ASP A 93 -9.18 8.96 15.58
C ASP A 93 -10.60 9.20 16.13
N SER A 94 -11.62 8.97 15.28
CA SER A 94 -13.02 9.14 15.65
C SER A 94 -13.89 8.01 15.09
N PRO A 95 -15.13 7.82 15.59
CA PRO A 95 -16.05 6.83 15.00
C PRO A 95 -16.34 7.08 13.51
N GLN A 96 -16.29 8.34 13.07
CA GLN A 96 -16.53 8.72 11.67
C GLN A 96 -15.32 8.44 10.78
N GLU A 97 -14.11 8.58 11.33
CA GLU A 97 -12.84 8.38 10.63
C GLU A 97 -11.91 7.50 11.50
N PRO A 98 -12.21 6.19 11.63
CA PRO A 98 -11.42 5.31 12.47
C PRO A 98 -10.10 4.95 11.78
N PHE A 99 -9.04 4.78 12.57
CA PHE A 99 -7.75 4.36 12.03
C PHE A 99 -7.83 2.91 11.50
N GLN A 100 -7.51 2.73 10.22
CA GLN A 100 -7.71 1.47 9.51
C GLN A 100 -6.56 0.46 9.63
N GLU A 101 -5.43 0.85 10.23
CA GLU A 101 -4.23 0.00 10.31
C GLU A 101 -3.71 -0.44 8.91
N ASP A 102 -3.86 0.44 7.93
CA ASP A 102 -3.53 0.23 6.52
C ASP A 102 -2.13 0.76 6.15
N VAL A 103 -1.23 0.93 7.11
CA VAL A 103 0.08 1.56 6.88
C VAL A 103 1.01 0.63 6.09
N ILE A 104 1.57 1.12 4.98
CA ILE A 104 2.69 0.51 4.25
C ILE A 104 4.01 1.15 4.68
N LYS A 105 4.06 2.48 4.64
CA LYS A 105 5.29 3.25 4.90
C LYS A 105 4.95 4.68 5.32
N ILE A 106 5.56 5.15 6.39
CA ILE A 106 5.50 6.57 6.76
C ILE A 106 6.26 7.43 5.72
N LEU A 107 5.60 8.47 5.19
CA LEU A 107 6.16 9.34 4.16
C LEU A 107 6.67 10.64 4.77
N ASN A 108 5.82 11.33 5.53
CA ASN A 108 6.10 12.64 6.12
C ASN A 108 5.46 12.77 7.49
N VAL A 109 6.05 13.58 8.34
CA VAL A 109 5.46 13.95 9.64
C VAL A 109 5.46 15.46 9.75
N TYR A 110 4.33 16.02 10.20
CA TYR A 110 4.15 17.44 10.43
C TYR A 110 3.79 17.67 11.90
N ASP A 111 4.31 18.75 12.47
CA ASP A 111 3.89 19.17 13.81
C ASP A 111 2.55 19.93 13.78
N SER A 112 2.07 20.34 14.95
CA SER A 112 0.83 21.11 15.12
C SER A 112 0.84 22.49 14.44
N LYS A 113 2.00 22.97 13.99
CA LYS A 113 2.16 24.22 13.23
C LYS A 113 2.24 23.99 11.72
N GLY A 114 2.12 22.74 11.28
CA GLY A 114 2.28 22.36 9.87
C GLY A 114 3.73 22.32 9.40
N ILE A 115 4.71 22.38 10.31
CA ILE A 115 6.12 22.32 9.96
C ILE A 115 6.51 20.85 9.79
N ARG A 116 7.11 20.53 8.63
CA ARG A 116 7.62 19.18 8.34
C ARG A 116 8.79 18.84 9.28
N ARG A 117 8.64 17.76 10.03
CA ARG A 117 9.71 17.16 10.84
C ARG A 117 10.53 16.24 9.95
N LYS A 118 11.86 16.31 10.10
CA LYS A 118 12.76 15.46 9.34
C LYS A 118 12.63 14.01 9.82
N LEU A 119 12.62 13.09 8.87
CA LEU A 119 12.62 11.65 9.14
C LEU A 119 14.00 11.07 8.81
N ASN A 120 14.53 10.25 9.72
CA ASN A 120 15.80 9.53 9.58
C ASN A 120 17.02 10.41 9.26
N ASP A 121 17.06 11.61 9.86
CA ASP A 121 18.23 12.51 9.82
C ASP A 121 18.94 12.44 11.17
N ASP A 122 20.07 11.74 11.22
CA ASP A 122 20.89 11.55 12.42
C ASP A 122 21.58 12.84 12.89
N HIS A 123 21.66 13.86 12.03
CA HIS A 123 22.19 15.18 12.37
C HIS A 123 21.12 16.07 13.00
N ASP A 124 19.84 15.73 12.88
CA ASP A 124 18.75 16.44 13.54
C ASP A 124 18.49 15.88 14.94
N LYS A 125 18.93 16.62 15.96
CA LYS A 125 18.71 16.27 17.37
C LYS A 125 17.23 16.16 17.76
N ASN A 126 16.34 16.80 17.00
CA ASN A 126 14.89 16.74 17.16
C ASN A 126 14.21 15.93 16.04
N GLY A 127 14.99 15.18 15.27
CA GLY A 127 14.54 14.33 14.19
C GLY A 127 13.66 13.19 14.69
N LEU A 128 12.82 12.70 13.79
CA LEU A 128 12.01 11.51 13.99
C LEU A 128 12.63 10.37 13.20
N PHE A 129 12.42 9.14 13.64
CA PHE A 129 12.95 7.96 12.98
C PHE A 129 11.82 6.98 12.64
N THR A 130 12.05 6.13 11.66
CA THR A 130 11.11 5.08 11.27
C THR A 130 11.85 3.74 11.25
N PRO A 131 12.14 3.14 12.43
CA PRO A 131 12.91 1.90 12.52
C PRO A 131 12.19 0.71 11.85
N ARG A 132 10.86 0.80 11.75
CA ARG A 132 10.02 -0.05 10.91
C ARG A 132 9.09 0.84 10.07
N PRO A 133 8.56 0.35 8.94
CA PRO A 133 7.70 1.15 8.06
C PRO A 133 6.43 1.70 8.74
N ASP A 134 5.96 1.02 9.78
CA ASP A 134 4.75 1.27 10.57
C ASP A 134 5.03 1.85 11.97
N VAL A 135 6.28 2.18 12.30
CA VAL A 135 6.65 2.73 13.61
C VAL A 135 7.24 4.10 13.45
N LEU A 136 6.62 5.08 14.11
CA LEU A 136 7.25 6.37 14.35
C LEU A 136 8.06 6.32 15.64
N GLN A 137 9.32 6.74 15.60
CA GLN A 137 10.17 6.86 16.77
C GLN A 137 10.53 8.32 17.02
N CYS A 138 10.33 8.77 18.25
CA CYS A 138 10.71 10.09 18.75
C CYS A 138 11.54 9.90 20.03
N MET A 139 12.84 10.16 19.98
CA MET A 139 13.72 9.99 21.14
C MET A 139 13.42 10.97 22.28
N TRP A 140 12.87 12.14 21.95
CA TRP A 140 12.57 13.22 22.88
C TRP A 140 11.11 13.67 22.72
N PRO A 141 10.13 12.82 23.09
CA PRO A 141 8.72 13.14 22.93
C PRO A 141 8.35 14.33 23.81
N ARG A 142 7.67 15.32 23.23
CA ARG A 142 7.10 16.44 24.02
C ARG A 142 5.68 16.05 24.42
N HIS A 143 5.39 16.14 25.71
CA HIS A 143 4.09 15.74 26.23
C HIS A 143 2.95 16.52 25.54
N PHE A 144 1.91 15.80 25.06
CA PHE A 144 0.77 16.32 24.32
C PHE A 144 1.08 16.97 22.96
N GLU A 145 2.29 16.77 22.42
CA GLU A 145 2.56 17.16 21.03
C GLU A 145 1.81 16.25 20.07
N ALA A 146 0.92 16.81 19.25
CA ALA A 146 0.23 16.09 18.20
C ALA A 146 1.03 16.17 16.90
N LEU A 147 1.39 15.02 16.35
CA LEU A 147 2.09 14.89 15.07
C LEU A 147 1.14 14.33 14.02
N ASN A 148 0.98 15.03 12.91
CA ASN A 148 0.26 14.52 11.75
C ASN A 148 1.20 13.65 10.92
N VAL A 149 0.95 12.34 10.90
CA VAL A 149 1.77 11.35 10.21
C VAL A 149 1.10 11.02 8.89
N LEU A 150 1.68 11.50 7.79
CA LEU A 150 1.29 11.13 6.43
C LEU A 150 2.00 9.84 6.03
N TYR A 151 1.24 8.85 5.60
CA TYR A 151 1.75 7.54 5.24
C TYR A 151 1.17 7.04 3.92
N GLN A 152 1.90 6.14 3.26
CA GLN A 152 1.45 5.35 2.15
C GLN A 152 0.52 4.25 2.68
N ALA A 153 -0.69 4.22 2.17
CA ALA A 153 -1.76 3.34 2.65
C ALA A 153 -1.93 2.12 1.73
N LYS A 154 -2.40 1.00 2.29
CA LYS A 154 -2.83 -0.16 1.55
C LYS A 154 -4.17 0.12 0.86
N HIS A 155 -4.43 -0.64 -0.20
CA HIS A 155 -5.77 -0.70 -0.78
C HIS A 155 -6.77 -1.31 0.23
N PRO A 156 -8.06 -0.96 0.14
CA PRO A 156 -9.10 -1.70 0.84
C PRO A 156 -9.09 -3.17 0.38
N GLU A 157 -9.14 -4.12 1.31
CA GLU A 157 -9.21 -5.54 0.95
C GLU A 157 -10.49 -5.82 0.14
N LEU A 158 -10.34 -6.59 -0.94
CA LEU A 158 -11.47 -7.01 -1.75
C LEU A 158 -12.13 -8.22 -1.09
N THR A 159 -13.45 -8.15 -0.91
CA THR A 159 -14.25 -9.17 -0.20
C THR A 159 -14.87 -10.20 -1.13
N GLY A 160 -14.81 -9.97 -2.44
CA GLY A 160 -15.45 -10.80 -3.46
C GLY A 160 -16.80 -10.26 -3.95
N ASP A 161 -17.27 -9.13 -3.40
CA ASP A 161 -18.36 -8.37 -3.99
C ASP A 161 -17.95 -7.85 -5.38
N GLU A 162 -18.63 -8.32 -6.42
CA GLU A 162 -18.31 -8.00 -7.81
C GLU A 162 -18.53 -6.53 -8.17
N GLU A 163 -19.38 -5.84 -7.41
CA GLU A 163 -19.64 -4.41 -7.56
C GLU A 163 -18.58 -3.55 -6.87
N GLN A 164 -17.73 -4.15 -6.02
CA GLN A 164 -16.63 -3.46 -5.35
C GLN A 164 -15.66 -2.89 -6.38
N GLU A 165 -15.33 -1.61 -6.24
CA GLU A 165 -14.33 -0.96 -7.09
C GLU A 165 -12.91 -1.34 -6.68
N VAL A 166 -12.07 -1.59 -7.67
CA VAL A 166 -10.64 -1.85 -7.46
C VAL A 166 -9.88 -0.53 -7.53
N ASP A 167 -9.31 -0.13 -6.39
CA ASP A 167 -8.51 1.09 -6.23
C ASP A 167 -7.12 0.92 -6.87
N LEU A 168 -7.07 1.05 -8.20
CA LEU A 168 -5.86 0.95 -9.00
C LEU A 168 -5.94 1.88 -10.22
N PRO A 169 -4.86 2.60 -10.57
CA PRO A 169 -4.77 3.35 -11.83
C PRO A 169 -4.85 2.46 -13.07
N GLU A 170 -5.38 3.01 -14.17
CA GLU A 170 -5.61 2.28 -15.42
C GLU A 170 -4.32 1.65 -15.99
N THR A 171 -3.18 2.35 -15.83
CA THR A 171 -1.85 1.94 -16.30
C THR A 171 -1.32 0.67 -15.62
N LEU A 172 -1.84 0.33 -14.43
CA LEU A 172 -1.34 -0.79 -13.62
C LEU A 172 -2.23 -2.04 -13.69
N TYR A 173 -3.39 -2.00 -14.34
CA TYR A 173 -4.25 -3.20 -14.47
C TYR A 173 -3.55 -4.31 -15.25
N SER A 174 -2.86 -3.98 -16.34
CA SER A 174 -2.10 -4.99 -17.09
C SER A 174 -1.01 -5.62 -16.23
N ALA A 175 -0.37 -4.86 -15.34
CA ALA A 175 0.59 -5.44 -14.38
C ALA A 175 -0.14 -6.39 -13.40
N LEU A 176 -1.26 -5.97 -12.81
CA LEU A 176 -2.06 -6.82 -11.92
C LEU A 176 -2.50 -8.13 -12.60
N GLU A 177 -2.95 -8.07 -13.84
CA GLU A 177 -3.38 -9.24 -14.62
C GLU A 177 -2.24 -10.26 -14.81
N ASN A 178 -1.06 -9.77 -15.18
CA ASN A 178 0.15 -10.59 -15.32
C ASN A 178 0.60 -11.19 -13.98
N TRP A 179 0.45 -10.44 -12.88
CA TRP A 179 0.73 -10.96 -11.54
C TRP A 179 -0.18 -12.14 -11.17
N VAL A 180 -1.49 -12.03 -11.43
CA VAL A 180 -2.45 -13.12 -11.18
C VAL A 180 -2.14 -14.33 -12.05
N GLY A 181 -1.81 -14.12 -13.33
CA GLY A 181 -1.40 -15.18 -14.25
C GLY A 181 -0.14 -15.93 -13.77
N TYR A 182 0.89 -15.19 -13.36
CA TYR A 182 2.11 -15.76 -12.77
C TYR A 182 1.79 -16.68 -11.59
N ARG A 183 0.93 -16.23 -10.68
CA ARG A 183 0.58 -16.98 -9.47
C ARG A 183 -0.22 -18.24 -9.75
N TYR A 184 -1.19 -18.14 -10.64
CA TYR A 184 -1.96 -19.29 -11.08
C TYR A 184 -1.06 -20.37 -11.72
N HIS A 185 -0.22 -19.98 -12.69
CA HIS A 185 0.65 -20.93 -13.37
C HIS A 185 1.75 -21.51 -12.49
N THR A 186 2.24 -20.76 -11.49
CA THR A 186 3.18 -21.28 -10.49
C THR A 186 2.54 -22.39 -9.65
N GLY A 187 1.24 -22.31 -9.34
CA GLY A 187 0.52 -23.32 -8.57
C GLY A 187 0.37 -24.67 -9.28
N LEU A 188 0.36 -24.69 -10.61
CA LEU A 188 0.15 -25.90 -11.42
C LEU A 188 1.34 -26.87 -11.41
N ASN A 189 2.56 -26.39 -11.08
CA ASN A 189 3.78 -27.20 -10.96
C ASN A 189 4.12 -28.11 -12.18
N THR A 190 3.66 -27.77 -13.39
CA THR A 190 4.08 -28.45 -14.63
C THR A 190 5.20 -27.67 -15.33
N SER A 191 6.06 -28.36 -16.09
CA SER A 191 7.18 -27.72 -16.82
C SER A 191 6.72 -26.60 -17.76
N GLU A 192 5.61 -26.81 -18.46
CA GLU A 192 4.99 -25.82 -19.35
C GLU A 192 4.40 -24.63 -18.59
N SER A 193 3.81 -24.87 -17.41
CA SER A 193 3.28 -23.79 -16.57
C SER A 193 4.39 -22.96 -15.95
N THR A 194 5.52 -23.56 -15.57
CA THR A 194 6.68 -22.83 -15.06
C THR A 194 7.25 -21.88 -16.11
N ALA A 195 7.29 -22.28 -17.38
CA ALA A 195 7.73 -21.40 -18.47
C ALA A 195 6.78 -20.20 -18.64
N LYS A 196 5.47 -20.43 -18.69
CA LYS A 196 4.47 -19.35 -18.75
C LYS A 196 4.49 -18.44 -17.53
N ALA A 197 4.68 -19.00 -16.34
CA ALA A 197 4.81 -18.22 -15.11
C ALA A 197 6.00 -17.25 -15.20
N ALA A 198 7.14 -17.69 -15.73
CA ALA A 198 8.29 -16.83 -15.94
C ALA A 198 8.01 -15.70 -16.95
N GLU A 199 7.30 -15.98 -18.04
CA GLU A 199 6.88 -14.97 -19.02
C GLU A 199 5.97 -13.91 -18.39
N TYR A 200 4.95 -14.32 -17.64
CA TYR A 200 4.04 -13.40 -16.94
C TYR A 200 4.77 -12.54 -15.91
N LEU A 201 5.71 -13.12 -15.17
CA LEU A 201 6.52 -12.36 -14.21
C LEU A 201 7.42 -11.34 -14.91
N GLN A 202 8.02 -11.70 -16.05
CA GLN A 202 8.83 -10.78 -16.83
C GLN A 202 8.02 -9.61 -17.39
N LEU A 203 6.81 -9.88 -17.90
CA LEU A 203 5.90 -8.84 -18.37
C LEU A 203 5.45 -7.92 -17.23
N TYR A 204 5.12 -8.48 -16.06
CA TYR A 204 4.79 -7.71 -14.87
C TYR A 204 5.92 -6.73 -14.49
N GLU A 205 7.16 -7.21 -14.44
CA GLU A 205 8.31 -6.35 -14.11
C GLU A 205 8.57 -5.29 -15.19
N SER A 206 8.44 -5.64 -16.46
CA SER A 206 8.58 -4.70 -17.59
C SER A 206 7.55 -3.57 -17.52
N LEU A 207 6.28 -3.90 -17.29
CA LEU A 207 5.19 -2.92 -17.19
C LEU A 207 5.38 -2.01 -15.97
N CYS A 208 5.79 -2.58 -14.84
CA CYS A 208 6.10 -1.77 -13.66
C CYS A 208 7.30 -0.84 -13.93
N GLY A 209 8.32 -1.31 -14.66
CA GLY A 209 9.46 -0.49 -15.08
C GLY A 209 9.03 0.68 -15.97
N GLU A 210 8.20 0.41 -16.99
CA GLU A 210 7.66 1.43 -17.89
C GLU A 210 6.89 2.53 -17.15
N VAL A 211 6.05 2.15 -16.17
CA VAL A 211 5.30 3.11 -15.34
C VAL A 211 6.23 3.99 -14.51
N VAL A 212 7.34 3.46 -14.00
CA VAL A 212 8.37 4.25 -13.30
C VAL A 212 9.06 5.20 -14.29
N ASP A 213 9.50 4.69 -15.43
CA ASP A 213 10.27 5.44 -16.42
C ASP A 213 9.48 6.61 -17.02
N MET A 214 8.17 6.42 -17.21
CA MET A 214 7.26 7.44 -17.73
C MET A 214 6.62 8.31 -16.65
N ASP A 215 6.97 8.11 -15.37
CA ASP A 215 6.38 8.78 -14.20
C ASP A 215 4.83 8.77 -14.18
N LEU A 216 4.23 7.72 -14.74
CA LEU A 216 2.77 7.62 -14.90
C LEU A 216 2.05 7.39 -13.57
N ALA A 217 2.80 7.09 -12.50
CA ALA A 217 2.30 6.96 -11.14
C ALA A 217 2.42 8.26 -10.31
N ASN A 218 2.77 9.40 -10.93
CA ASN A 218 2.99 10.69 -10.24
C ASN A 218 3.97 10.56 -9.06
N GLY A 219 5.10 9.88 -9.25
CA GLY A 219 6.15 9.77 -8.24
C GLY A 219 6.93 11.09 -8.05
N SER A 220 6.83 12.01 -9.00
CA SER A 220 7.48 13.32 -8.93
C SER A 220 6.84 14.24 -7.89
N LEU A 221 7.52 14.41 -6.76
CA LEU A 221 7.36 15.61 -5.95
C LEU A 221 8.02 16.78 -6.68
N SER A 222 7.26 17.84 -6.98
CA SER A 222 7.82 19.10 -7.47
C SER A 222 8.74 19.68 -6.39
N ASN A 223 10.02 19.35 -6.48
CA ASN A 223 11.04 20.02 -5.68
C ASN A 223 11.24 21.39 -6.32
N THR A 224 10.68 22.43 -5.72
CA THR A 224 11.21 23.79 -5.90
C THR A 224 12.71 23.72 -5.65
N ASN A 225 13.51 24.14 -6.63
CA ASN A 225 14.98 24.07 -6.64
C ASN A 225 15.60 24.76 -5.40
N ILE A 226 15.69 24.05 -4.27
CA ILE A 226 16.43 24.47 -3.07
C ILE A 226 17.94 24.22 -3.20
N LEU A 227 18.42 23.81 -4.38
CA LEU A 227 19.85 23.62 -4.66
C LEU A 227 20.65 24.90 -4.38
N PHE A 228 20.06 26.07 -4.63
CA PHE A 228 20.64 27.37 -4.31
C PHE A 228 20.78 27.59 -2.78
N GLU A 229 19.83 27.10 -1.99
CA GLU A 229 19.85 27.17 -0.53
C GLU A 229 20.79 26.12 0.10
N ARG A 230 21.08 25.04 -0.62
CA ARG A 230 21.97 23.94 -0.21
C ARG A 230 23.44 24.14 -0.59
N ARG A 231 23.83 25.33 -1.07
CA ARG A 231 25.23 25.69 -1.43
C ARG A 231 25.90 24.72 -2.43
N GLY A 232 25.12 24.04 -3.27
CA GLY A 232 25.67 23.26 -4.38
C GLY A 232 25.94 24.17 -5.57
N TRP A 233 27.19 24.32 -5.98
CA TRP A 233 27.53 24.89 -7.28
C TRP A 233 27.66 23.76 -8.30
N VAL A 234 27.21 24.04 -9.53
CA VAL A 234 27.20 23.15 -10.71
C VAL A 234 28.56 22.50 -10.95
#